data_AF-A0A1X2FIA4-F1
#
_entry.id   AF-A0A1X2FIA4-F1
#
_cell.length_a   1.000
_cell.length_b   1.000
_cell.length_c   1.000
_cell.angle_alpha   90.00
_cell.angle_beta   90.00
_cell.angle_gamma   90.00
#
_symmetry.space_group_name_H-M   'P 1'
#
loop_
_entity.id
_entity.type
_entity.pdbx_description
1 polymer ?
#
loop_
_entity_poly.entity_id
_entity_poly.type
_entity_poly.pdbx_seq_one_letter_code
_entity_poly.pdbx_strand_id
1 'polypeptide(L)'
;MDLHTLRHKIADSTSGGWNKITCWGAGSGPVYHYGLSSENGDNGIETEAKGHANTAVLIEDVDISIAWGYDPDETQRIDHRQTFDYDFLPELADDDTPVTRIYADVFYRGALVDRMLFAVADGGRYYVPIPRTVYPNRVSVRERGEPEHHYTRWQLGFASLLNSFEHAEPIEDLLAEVDYVVDDD
;
A
#
# COMPACT_ATOMS: atom_id res chain seq x y z
N MET A 1 10.86 -3.45 21.05
CA MET A 1 11.32 -3.68 19.68
C MET A 1 11.56 -2.32 19.04
N ASP A 2 12.68 -2.12 18.34
CA ASP A 2 12.87 -0.90 17.53
C ASP A 2 12.24 -1.06 16.14
N LEU A 3 12.17 0.04 15.38
CA LEU A 3 11.52 0.05 14.07
C LEU A 3 12.22 -0.85 13.04
N HIS A 4 13.56 -0.89 13.04
CA HIS A 4 14.32 -1.73 12.11
C HIS A 4 14.07 -3.23 12.35
N THR A 5 14.08 -3.65 13.62
CA THR A 5 13.76 -5.02 14.03
C THR A 5 12.33 -5.39 13.64
N LEU A 6 11.38 -4.47 13.82
CA LEU A 6 9.98 -4.66 13.42
C LEU A 6 9.86 -4.85 11.90
N ARG A 7 10.49 -3.97 11.12
CA ARG A 7 10.51 -4.04 9.65
C ARG A 7 11.10 -5.35 9.15
N HIS A 8 12.25 -5.76 9.66
CA HIS A 8 12.86 -7.05 9.31
C HIS A 8 11.93 -8.22 9.65
N LYS A 9 11.33 -8.23 10.84
CA LYS A 9 10.40 -9.29 11.25
C LYS A 9 9.20 -9.40 10.33
N ILE A 10 8.65 -8.28 9.86
CA ILE A 10 7.53 -8.27 8.92
C ILE A 10 7.99 -8.69 7.51
N ALA A 11 9.09 -8.13 7.01
CA ALA A 11 9.63 -8.41 5.68
C ALA A 11 10.05 -9.87 5.48
N ASP A 12 10.57 -10.51 6.53
CA ASP A 12 11.00 -11.92 6.48
C ASP A 12 9.85 -12.91 6.76
N SER A 13 8.65 -12.41 7.06
CA SER A 13 7.47 -13.23 7.33
C SER A 13 6.72 -13.62 6.06
N THR A 14 5.84 -14.62 6.17
CA THR A 14 4.95 -15.06 5.09
C THR A 14 3.51 -15.00 5.56
N SER A 15 2.53 -14.85 4.66
CA SER A 15 1.11 -14.75 5.05
C SER A 15 0.61 -15.90 5.94
N GLY A 16 1.19 -17.09 5.83
CA GLY A 16 0.87 -18.23 6.72
C GLY A 16 1.21 -18.00 8.20
N GLY A 17 2.10 -17.06 8.52
CA GLY A 17 2.40 -16.62 9.88
C GLY A 17 1.42 -15.58 10.45
N TRP A 18 0.43 -15.15 9.66
CA TRP A 18 -0.48 -14.08 10.02
C TRP A 18 -1.93 -14.55 10.07
N ASN A 19 -2.69 -14.00 11.01
CA ASN A 19 -4.13 -14.11 11.05
C ASN A 19 -4.76 -12.92 10.31
N LYS A 20 -5.10 -13.12 9.03
CA LYS A 20 -5.84 -12.12 8.23
C LYS A 20 -7.27 -12.04 8.72
N ILE A 21 -7.72 -10.84 9.07
CA ILE A 21 -9.11 -10.55 9.43
C ILE A 21 -9.69 -9.72 8.29
N THR A 22 -10.50 -10.37 7.45
CA THR A 22 -11.16 -9.72 6.31
C THR A 22 -12.45 -9.05 6.76
N CYS A 23 -12.67 -7.83 6.29
CA CYS A 23 -13.94 -7.15 6.36
C CYS A 23 -14.62 -7.21 4.97
N TRP A 24 -15.82 -7.80 4.88
CA TRP A 24 -16.57 -7.95 3.62
C TRP A 24 -17.89 -7.15 3.67
N GLY A 25 -18.15 -6.33 2.64
CA GLY A 25 -19.43 -5.63 2.41
C GLY A 25 -19.35 -4.09 2.29
N ALA A 26 -20.37 -3.49 1.68
CA ALA A 26 -20.58 -2.04 1.71
C ALA A 26 -20.92 -1.61 3.15
N GLY A 27 -20.12 -0.70 3.73
CA GLY A 27 -20.23 -0.34 5.16
C GLY A 27 -19.62 -1.37 6.12
N SER A 28 -18.67 -2.18 5.66
CA SER A 28 -17.88 -3.04 6.56
C SER A 28 -17.21 -2.18 7.63
N GLY A 29 -17.62 -2.36 8.89
CA GLY A 29 -17.06 -1.65 10.01
C GLY A 29 -15.54 -1.85 10.08
N PRO A 30 -14.79 -0.80 10.43
CA PRO A 30 -13.36 -0.85 10.30
C PRO A 30 -12.78 -1.80 11.32
N VAL A 31 -11.77 -2.52 10.87
CA VAL A 31 -10.74 -2.97 11.78
C VAL A 31 -10.21 -1.70 12.45
N TYR A 32 -10.29 -1.67 13.78
CA TYR A 32 -9.90 -0.60 14.69
C TYR A 32 -8.92 0.43 14.10
N HIS A 33 -9.13 1.73 14.40
CA HIS A 33 -8.37 2.92 13.96
C HIS A 33 -9.09 3.72 12.86
N TYR A 34 -10.04 4.57 13.29
CA TYR A 34 -10.96 5.32 12.44
C TYR A 34 -10.39 6.67 11.98
N GLY A 35 -10.62 7.02 10.71
CA GLY A 35 -10.81 8.40 10.26
C GLY A 35 -12.30 8.73 10.30
N LEU A 36 -12.73 9.66 11.16
CA LEU A 36 -14.13 10.10 11.19
C LEU A 36 -14.33 11.17 10.13
N SER A 37 -15.27 10.96 9.21
CA SER A 37 -15.81 12.03 8.36
C SER A 37 -17.26 12.27 8.69
N SER A 38 -17.65 13.55 8.74
CA SER A 38 -19.03 13.96 8.93
C SER A 38 -19.47 14.81 7.75
N GLU A 39 -20.62 14.49 7.17
CA GLU A 39 -21.23 15.23 6.08
C GLU A 39 -22.72 15.50 6.37
N ASN A 40 -23.27 16.55 5.75
CA ASN A 40 -24.70 16.81 5.83
C ASN A 40 -25.41 15.97 4.77
N GLY A 41 -26.08 14.90 5.21
CA GLY A 41 -26.99 14.11 4.40
C GLY A 41 -28.42 14.63 4.48
N ASP A 42 -29.31 14.00 3.71
CA ASP A 42 -30.73 14.37 3.61
C ASP A 42 -31.48 14.27 4.96
N ASN A 43 -30.92 13.54 5.93
CA ASN A 43 -31.52 13.32 7.26
C ASN A 43 -30.68 13.90 8.42
N GLY A 44 -29.67 14.73 8.16
CA GLY A 44 -28.84 15.37 9.19
C GLY A 44 -27.34 15.11 9.03
N ILE A 45 -26.59 15.15 10.13
CA ILE A 45 -25.14 14.86 10.11
C ILE A 45 -24.97 13.34 10.03
N GLU A 46 -24.51 12.87 8.88
CA GLU A 46 -24.09 11.49 8.68
C GLU A 46 -22.60 11.40 9.04
N THR A 47 -22.25 10.45 9.90
CA THR A 47 -20.85 10.22 10.29
C THR A 47 -20.42 8.86 9.76
N GLU A 48 -19.48 8.88 8.85
CA GLU A 48 -18.87 7.67 8.33
C GLU A 48 -17.53 7.40 9.03
N ALA A 49 -17.38 6.15 9.43
CA ALA A 49 -16.16 5.59 9.99
C ALA A 49 -15.32 5.04 8.84
N LYS A 50 -14.34 5.81 8.38
CA LYS A 50 -13.43 5.37 7.31
C LYS A 50 -12.24 4.63 7.90
N GLY A 51 -11.82 3.56 7.24
CA GLY A 51 -10.71 2.74 7.71
C GLY A 51 -10.17 1.80 6.64
N HIS A 52 -9.19 1.00 7.02
CA HIS A 52 -8.63 -0.03 6.16
C HIS A 52 -9.64 -1.16 5.92
N ALA A 53 -9.72 -1.63 4.67
CA ALA A 53 -10.57 -2.76 4.30
C ALA A 53 -10.04 -4.10 4.85
N ASN A 54 -8.74 -4.18 5.12
CA ASN A 54 -8.07 -5.40 5.56
C ASN A 54 -7.18 -5.14 6.78
N THR A 55 -7.03 -6.17 7.61
CA THR A 55 -5.96 -6.24 8.61
C THR A 55 -5.37 -7.64 8.70
N ALA A 56 -4.16 -7.73 9.23
CA ALA A 56 -3.59 -8.97 9.70
C ALA A 56 -2.83 -8.76 11.00
N VAL A 57 -2.85 -9.77 11.87
CA VAL A 57 -2.08 -9.81 13.12
C VAL A 57 -1.06 -10.94 13.05
N LEU A 58 0.19 -10.68 13.42
CA LEU A 58 1.23 -11.70 13.38
C LEU A 58 0.99 -12.73 14.50
N ILE A 59 0.88 -14.02 14.17
CA ILE A 59 0.44 -15.06 15.11
C ILE A 59 1.45 -15.25 16.24
N GLU A 60 2.75 -15.21 15.93
CA GLU A 60 3.82 -15.38 16.91
C GLU A 60 4.03 -14.16 17.81
N ASP A 61 3.48 -13.00 17.44
CA ASP A 61 3.66 -11.74 18.15
C ASP A 61 2.47 -10.80 17.88
N VAL A 62 1.42 -10.97 18.68
CA VAL A 62 0.15 -10.24 18.54
C VAL A 62 0.24 -8.74 18.84
N ASP A 63 1.40 -8.27 19.32
CA ASP A 63 1.69 -6.84 19.41
C ASP A 63 1.88 -6.23 18.02
N ILE A 64 2.13 -7.03 16.97
CA ILE A 64 2.37 -6.58 15.60
C ILE A 64 1.12 -6.81 14.76
N SER A 65 0.60 -5.74 14.17
CA SER A 65 -0.47 -5.82 13.18
C SER A 65 -0.23 -4.89 12.00
N ILE A 66 -0.85 -5.22 10.88
CA ILE A 66 -0.84 -4.40 9.67
C ILE A 66 -2.28 -4.16 9.20
N ALA A 67 -2.53 -3.04 8.55
CA ALA A 67 -3.83 -2.74 7.94
C ALA A 67 -3.65 -2.08 6.58
N TRP A 68 -4.46 -2.44 5.58
CA TRP A 68 -4.33 -1.90 4.22
C TRP A 68 -5.68 -1.77 3.51
N GLY A 69 -5.67 -1.06 2.38
CA GLY A 69 -6.87 -0.85 1.55
C GLY A 69 -7.63 0.44 1.87
N TYR A 70 -7.06 1.35 2.66
CA TYR A 70 -7.60 2.69 2.83
C TYR A 70 -7.11 3.59 1.68
N ASP A 71 -8.05 4.17 0.94
CA ASP A 71 -7.77 5.02 -0.22
C ASP A 71 -7.47 6.47 0.22
N PRO A 72 -6.24 6.98 0.02
CA PRO A 72 -5.86 8.33 0.44
C PRO A 72 -6.52 9.44 -0.38
N ASP A 73 -7.11 9.12 -1.53
CA ASP A 73 -7.63 10.07 -2.51
C ASP A 73 -9.15 10.14 -2.54
N GLU A 74 -9.81 9.36 -1.70
CA GLU A 74 -11.25 9.25 -1.65
C GLU A 74 -11.96 10.61 -1.52
N THR A 75 -11.39 11.54 -0.73
CA THR A 75 -11.95 12.89 -0.52
C THR A 75 -11.74 13.84 -1.70
N GLN A 76 -10.89 13.49 -2.67
CA GLN A 76 -10.60 14.28 -3.86
C GLN A 76 -11.46 13.86 -5.07
N ARG A 77 -12.33 12.86 -4.92
CA ARG A 77 -13.17 12.27 -5.98
C ARG A 77 -14.46 13.04 -6.26
N ILE A 78 -14.37 14.35 -6.50
CA ILE A 78 -15.57 15.18 -6.75
C ILE A 78 -16.21 14.87 -8.13
N ASP A 79 -15.52 14.22 -9.07
CA ASP A 79 -16.17 13.84 -10.35
C ASP A 79 -15.54 12.66 -11.13
N HIS A 80 -14.29 12.25 -10.85
CA HIS A 80 -13.65 11.14 -11.58
C HIS A 80 -12.73 10.31 -10.68
N ARG A 81 -12.58 9.01 -10.98
CA ARG A 81 -11.48 8.20 -10.43
C ARG A 81 -10.18 8.87 -10.84
N GLN A 82 -9.44 9.42 -9.87
CA GLN A 82 -8.09 9.91 -10.13
C GLN A 82 -7.24 8.72 -10.55
N THR A 83 -6.78 8.73 -11.79
CA THR A 83 -5.90 7.71 -12.35
C THR A 83 -4.47 8.19 -12.19
N PHE A 84 -3.59 7.29 -11.77
CA PHE A 84 -2.16 7.56 -11.68
C PHE A 84 -1.45 6.87 -12.84
N ASP A 85 -0.55 7.59 -13.48
CA ASP A 85 0.37 7.04 -14.48
C ASP A 85 1.77 7.06 -13.84
N TYR A 86 2.32 5.87 -13.63
CA TYR A 86 3.59 5.67 -12.92
C TYR A 86 4.60 5.03 -13.86
N ASP A 87 5.70 5.74 -14.09
CA ASP A 87 6.82 5.33 -14.94
C ASP A 87 7.57 4.08 -14.43
N PHE A 88 7.42 3.75 -13.14
CA PHE A 88 8.00 2.54 -12.54
C PHE A 88 7.14 1.29 -12.69
N LEU A 89 5.92 1.39 -13.25
CA LEU A 89 5.09 0.22 -13.54
C LEU A 89 5.31 -0.22 -14.99
N PRO A 90 5.36 -1.53 -15.27
CA PRO A 90 5.40 -2.01 -16.64
C PRO A 90 4.03 -1.81 -17.31
N GLU A 91 3.96 -2.04 -18.63
CA GLU A 91 2.70 -2.09 -19.35
C GLU A 91 1.88 -3.30 -18.86
N LEU A 92 0.71 -3.05 -18.28
CA LEU A 92 -0.13 -4.08 -17.66
C LEU A 92 -1.15 -4.63 -18.66
N ALA A 93 -1.52 -5.90 -18.50
CA ALA A 93 -2.41 -6.59 -19.43
C ALA A 93 -3.83 -5.98 -19.52
N ASP A 94 -4.29 -5.29 -18.46
CA ASP A 94 -5.59 -4.61 -18.38
C ASP A 94 -5.38 -3.09 -18.25
N ASP A 95 -4.94 -2.46 -19.34
CA ASP A 95 -4.64 -1.01 -19.44
C ASP A 95 -5.89 -0.12 -19.25
N ASP A 96 -7.09 -0.71 -19.32
CA ASP A 96 -8.35 -0.02 -19.04
C ASP A 96 -8.63 0.11 -17.52
N THR A 97 -7.87 -0.60 -16.68
CA THR A 97 -8.06 -0.56 -15.23
C THR A 97 -7.15 0.48 -14.57
N PRO A 98 -7.73 1.56 -13.99
CA PRO A 98 -6.93 2.65 -13.47
C PRO A 98 -6.08 2.23 -12.28
N VAL A 99 -4.81 2.64 -12.29
CA VAL A 99 -3.96 2.54 -11.11
C VAL A 99 -4.51 3.46 -10.03
N THR A 100 -4.72 2.89 -8.84
CA THR A 100 -5.16 3.62 -7.65
C THR A 100 -4.10 3.57 -6.56
N ARG A 101 -4.38 4.16 -5.39
CA ARG A 101 -3.44 4.15 -4.26
C ARG A 101 -4.11 3.66 -3.00
N ILE A 102 -3.32 3.04 -2.13
CA ILE A 102 -3.75 2.67 -0.78
C ILE A 102 -2.66 2.97 0.25
N TYR A 103 -3.07 3.31 1.47
CA TYR A 103 -2.18 3.19 2.62
C TYR A 103 -2.12 1.75 3.10
N ALA A 104 -0.92 1.33 3.45
CA ALA A 104 -0.64 0.17 4.27
C ALA A 104 0.11 0.61 5.53
N ASP A 105 -0.51 0.35 6.67
CA ASP A 105 -0.12 0.81 7.98
C ASP A 105 0.44 -0.34 8.80
N VAL A 106 1.52 -0.07 9.54
CA VAL A 106 2.11 -1.00 10.52
C VAL A 106 1.85 -0.46 11.91
N PHE A 107 1.32 -1.34 12.76
CA PHE A 107 1.04 -1.05 14.15
C PHE A 107 1.89 -1.90 15.08
N TYR A 108 2.36 -1.29 16.16
CA TYR A 108 2.96 -1.98 17.28
C TYR A 108 2.24 -1.60 18.57
N ARG A 109 1.66 -2.59 19.25
CA ARG A 109 0.81 -2.40 20.45
C ARG A 109 -0.34 -1.41 20.22
N GLY A 110 -0.92 -1.46 19.02
CA GLY A 110 -2.02 -0.58 18.60
C GLY A 110 -1.61 0.87 18.26
N ALA A 111 -0.33 1.22 18.31
CA ALA A 111 0.16 2.51 17.83
C ALA A 111 0.62 2.40 16.37
N LEU A 112 0.21 3.34 15.51
CA LEU A 112 0.75 3.47 14.16
C LEU A 112 2.23 3.84 14.26
N VAL A 113 3.12 2.96 13.80
CA VAL A 113 4.57 3.14 13.88
C VAL A 113 5.23 3.23 12.51
N ASP A 114 4.56 2.78 11.46
CA ASP A 114 5.01 2.94 10.07
C ASP A 114 3.81 3.03 9.12
N ARG A 115 4.00 3.68 7.97
CA ARG A 115 3.00 3.79 6.91
C ARG A 115 3.69 3.85 5.57
N MET A 116 3.20 3.05 4.63
CA MET A 116 3.62 3.06 3.24
C MET A 116 2.44 3.35 2.32
N LEU A 117 2.76 4.02 1.22
CA LEU A 117 1.83 4.28 0.13
C LEU A 117 2.14 3.30 -1.00
N PHE A 118 1.11 2.57 -1.42
CA PHE A 118 1.18 1.60 -2.50
C PHE A 118 0.38 2.08 -3.69
N ALA A 119 0.91 1.87 -4.89
CA ALA A 119 0.14 1.81 -6.12
C ALA A 119 -0.58 0.46 -6.18
N VAL A 120 -1.86 0.50 -6.55
CA VAL A 120 -2.69 -0.69 -6.77
C VAL A 120 -2.95 -0.78 -8.27
N ALA A 121 -2.38 -1.79 -8.90
CA ALA A 121 -2.35 -1.93 -10.34
C ALA A 121 -3.07 -3.21 -10.81
N ASP A 122 -3.41 -3.28 -12.10
CA ASP A 122 -4.06 -4.44 -12.75
C ASP A 122 -5.28 -4.96 -11.95
N GLY A 123 -6.22 -4.06 -11.65
CA GLY A 123 -7.45 -4.41 -10.93
C GLY A 123 -7.26 -4.86 -9.47
N GLY A 124 -6.12 -4.54 -8.87
CA GLY A 124 -5.78 -4.99 -7.52
C GLY A 124 -4.98 -6.30 -7.51
N ARG A 125 -4.48 -6.75 -8.67
CA ARG A 125 -3.54 -7.87 -8.75
C ARG A 125 -2.18 -7.52 -8.16
N TYR A 126 -1.75 -6.25 -8.21
CA TYR A 126 -0.44 -5.85 -7.70
C TYR A 126 -0.52 -4.69 -6.72
N TYR A 127 0.07 -4.88 -5.54
CA TYR A 127 0.37 -3.82 -4.58
C TYR A 127 1.84 -3.46 -4.67
N VAL A 128 2.16 -2.39 -5.39
CA VAL A 128 3.54 -1.96 -5.66
C VAL A 128 3.89 -0.76 -4.79
N PRO A 129 4.96 -0.82 -3.98
CA PRO A 129 5.36 0.33 -3.19
C PRO A 129 5.77 1.46 -4.15
N ILE A 130 5.46 2.71 -3.80
CA ILE A 130 5.94 3.84 -4.60
C ILE A 130 7.44 4.03 -4.31
N PRO A 131 8.33 3.88 -5.32
CA PRO A 131 9.77 3.98 -5.11
C PRO A 131 10.20 5.41 -4.84
N ARG A 132 11.43 5.54 -4.32
CA ARG A 132 12.14 6.81 -4.37
C ARG A 132 12.73 6.97 -5.77
N THR A 133 12.14 7.85 -6.58
CA THR A 133 12.68 8.16 -7.92
C THR A 133 13.80 9.20 -7.82
N VAL A 134 14.97 8.86 -8.37
CA VAL A 134 16.08 9.79 -8.57
C VAL A 134 16.36 9.97 -10.05
N TYR A 135 17.10 11.04 -10.37
CA TYR A 135 17.47 11.37 -11.74
C TYR A 135 18.98 11.63 -11.74
N PRO A 136 19.82 10.59 -11.86
CA PRO A 136 21.27 10.70 -11.68
C PRO A 136 21.91 11.59 -12.76
N ASN A 137 21.34 11.55 -13.97
CA ASN A 137 21.80 12.32 -15.12
C ASN A 137 21.07 13.65 -15.28
N ARG A 138 20.47 14.17 -14.20
CA ARG A 138 19.73 15.43 -14.23
C ARG A 138 20.66 16.60 -14.52
N VAL A 139 20.46 17.21 -15.67
CA VAL A 139 21.19 18.42 -16.10
C VAL A 139 20.45 19.68 -15.64
N SER A 140 19.11 19.67 -15.63
CA SER A 140 18.30 20.82 -15.20
C SER A 140 16.92 20.42 -14.65
N VAL A 141 16.06 21.40 -14.35
CA VAL A 141 14.65 21.12 -13.98
C VAL A 141 13.84 20.61 -15.16
N ARG A 142 14.22 21.00 -16.39
CA ARG A 142 13.53 20.64 -17.64
C ARG A 142 14.13 19.40 -18.31
N GLU A 143 15.38 19.07 -17.98
CA GLU A 143 16.11 17.92 -18.51
C GLU A 143 16.56 17.05 -17.34
N ARG A 144 15.68 16.10 -16.98
CA ARG A 144 15.90 15.20 -15.84
C ARG A 144 16.70 13.95 -16.23
N GLY A 145 16.70 13.57 -17.51
CA GLY A 145 17.25 12.28 -17.94
C GLY A 145 16.36 11.12 -17.50
N GLU A 146 16.83 9.89 -17.71
CA GLU A 146 16.11 8.68 -17.30
C GLU A 146 16.00 8.60 -15.77
N PRO A 147 14.81 8.23 -15.25
CA PRO A 147 14.63 7.97 -13.83
C PRO A 147 15.35 6.69 -13.40
N GLU A 148 15.82 6.67 -12.16
CA GLU A 148 16.15 5.44 -11.44
C GLU A 148 15.15 5.28 -10.29
N HIS A 149 14.53 4.11 -10.19
CA HIS A 149 13.56 3.79 -9.15
C HIS A 149 14.23 2.98 -8.04
N HIS A 150 14.32 3.57 -6.85
CA HIS A 150 14.97 2.94 -5.71
C HIS A 150 13.94 2.36 -4.75
N TYR A 151 14.16 1.11 -4.38
CA TYR A 151 13.45 0.40 -3.33
C TYR A 151 14.40 0.02 -2.20
N THR A 152 13.90 0.00 -0.97
CA THR A 152 14.61 -0.64 0.14
C THR A 152 14.14 -2.08 0.31
N ARG A 153 14.92 -2.92 1.02
CA ARG A 153 14.51 -4.31 1.31
C ARG A 153 13.22 -4.36 2.12
N TRP A 154 13.05 -3.44 3.07
CA TRP A 154 11.78 -3.27 3.77
C TRP A 154 10.61 -3.07 2.81
N GLN A 155 10.73 -2.19 1.82
CA GLN A 155 9.62 -1.90 0.90
C GLN A 155 9.23 -3.13 0.08
N LEU A 156 10.21 -3.86 -0.44
CA LEU A 156 9.98 -5.07 -1.24
C LEU A 156 9.42 -6.20 -0.39
N GLY A 157 9.98 -6.44 0.81
CA GLY A 157 9.49 -7.47 1.71
C GLY A 157 8.06 -7.21 2.20
N PHE A 158 7.74 -5.95 2.53
CA PHE A 158 6.39 -5.60 2.94
C PHE A 158 5.39 -5.72 1.78
N ALA A 159 5.78 -5.33 0.57
CA ALA A 159 4.96 -5.50 -0.62
C ALA A 159 4.69 -6.99 -0.90
N SER A 160 5.72 -7.82 -0.84
CA SER A 160 5.62 -9.28 -1.05
C SER A 160 4.64 -9.91 -0.05
N LEU A 161 4.74 -9.52 1.23
CA LEU A 161 3.79 -9.95 2.25
C LEU A 161 2.35 -9.50 1.92
N LEU A 162 2.13 -8.24 1.56
CA LEU A 162 0.78 -7.73 1.25
C LEU A 162 0.15 -8.44 0.04
N ASN A 163 0.90 -8.62 -1.05
CA ASN A 163 0.41 -9.35 -2.22
C ASN A 163 0.04 -10.80 -1.85
N SER A 164 0.81 -11.45 -0.98
CA SER A 164 0.54 -12.82 -0.55
C SER A 164 -0.79 -13.04 0.21
N PHE A 165 -1.51 -11.97 0.61
CA PHE A 165 -2.81 -12.08 1.28
C PHE A 165 -4.04 -12.12 0.35
N GLU A 166 -3.94 -11.63 -0.88
CA GLU A 166 -5.12 -11.41 -1.75
C GLU A 166 -5.20 -12.40 -2.93
N HIS A 167 -4.38 -13.45 -2.91
CA HIS A 167 -4.18 -14.35 -4.06
C HIS A 167 -3.64 -13.62 -5.31
N ALA A 168 -3.00 -12.46 -5.11
CA ALA A 168 -2.23 -11.78 -6.13
C ALA A 168 -1.09 -12.67 -6.64
N GLU A 169 -0.70 -12.46 -7.89
CA GLU A 169 0.56 -13.02 -8.39
C GLU A 169 1.73 -12.47 -7.56
N PRO A 170 2.83 -13.23 -7.42
CA PRO A 170 4.03 -12.75 -6.75
C PRO A 170 4.44 -11.39 -7.32
N ILE A 171 4.68 -10.41 -6.45
CA ILE A 171 5.15 -9.09 -6.92
C ILE A 171 6.49 -9.20 -7.63
N GLU A 172 7.25 -10.25 -7.34
CA GLU A 172 8.49 -10.61 -7.99
C GLU A 172 8.33 -10.80 -9.51
N ASP A 173 7.18 -11.29 -9.97
CA ASP A 173 6.91 -11.45 -11.41
C ASP A 173 6.81 -10.08 -12.08
N LEU A 174 6.11 -9.12 -11.45
CA LEU A 174 6.06 -7.74 -11.91
C LEU A 174 7.42 -7.05 -11.82
N LEU A 175 8.14 -7.25 -10.72
CA LEU A 175 9.46 -6.64 -10.49
C LEU A 175 10.52 -7.18 -11.46
N ALA A 176 10.34 -8.37 -12.01
CA ALA A 176 11.24 -8.92 -13.04
C ALA A 176 11.12 -8.17 -14.38
N GLU A 177 10.05 -7.41 -14.60
CA GLU A 177 9.79 -6.67 -15.83
C GLU A 177 10.23 -5.19 -15.76
N VAL A 178 10.69 -4.72 -14.60
CA VAL A 178 11.07 -3.33 -14.40
C VAL A 178 12.50 -3.18 -13.88
N ASP A 179 13.17 -2.12 -14.33
CA ASP A 179 14.50 -1.77 -13.84
C ASP A 179 14.37 -0.99 -12.51
N TYR A 180 15.01 -1.50 -11.46
CA TYR A 180 15.06 -0.84 -10.15
C TYR A 180 16.39 -1.08 -9.43
N VAL A 181 16.67 -0.22 -8.46
CA VAL A 181 17.84 -0.28 -7.59
C VAL A 181 17.39 -0.64 -6.17
N VAL A 182 18.11 -1.56 -5.51
CA VAL A 182 17.88 -1.87 -4.10
C VAL A 182 18.88 -1.12 -3.24
N ASP A 183 18.37 -0.21 -2.42
CA ASP A 183 19.12 0.49 -1.38
C ASP A 183 19.19 -0.36 -0.10
N ASP A 184 20.27 -0.21 0.66
CA ASP A 184 20.35 -0.74 2.04
C ASP A 184 19.42 0.07 2.98
N ASP A 185 18.79 -0.62 3.94
CA ASP A 185 17.92 -0.03 4.98
C ASP A 185 18.69 0.74 6.07
#